data_AF-A0A7J3IF95-F1
#
_entry.id   AF-A0A7J3IF95-F1
#
_cell.length_a   1.000
_cell.length_b   1.000
_cell.length_c   1.000
_cell.angle_alpha   90.00
_cell.angle_beta   90.00
_cell.angle_gamma   90.00
#
_symmetry.space_group_name_H-M   'P 1'
#
loop_
_entity.id
_entity.type
_entity.pdbx_description
1 polymer ?
#
loop_
_entity_poly.entity_id
_entity_poly.type
_entity_poly.pdbx_seq_one_letter_code
_entity_poly.pdbx_strand_id
1 'polypeptide(L)' 'AGCPSVVIGVPTRHIHSHVGLVNMEDVENAVKLVIEIVKRLNKERVESFTAI' A
#
# COMPACT_ATOMS: atom_id res chain seq x y z
N ALA A 1 9.34 20.17 -6.09
CA ALA A 1 9.20 19.27 -4.93
C ALA A 1 8.65 17.93 -5.42
N GLY A 2 9.20 16.80 -4.94
CA GLY A 2 8.71 15.45 -5.20
C GLY A 2 7.92 14.90 -4.01
N CYS A 3 7.29 13.73 -4.16
CA CYS A 3 6.48 13.09 -3.11
C CYS A 3 7.00 11.67 -2.83
N PRO A 4 7.49 11.37 -1.61
CA PRO A 4 7.83 10.00 -1.22
C PRO A 4 6.60 9.10 -1.37
N SER A 5 6.71 8.08 -2.22
CA SER A 5 5.58 7.22 -2.60
C SER A 5 6.01 5.76 -2.59
N VAL A 6 5.10 4.85 -2.23
CA VAL A 6 5.30 3.40 -2.28
C VAL A 6 4.05 2.73 -2.82
N VAL A 7 4.23 1.62 -3.55
CA VAL A 7 3.12 0.80 -4.05
C VAL A 7 2.94 -0.40 -3.13
N ILE A 8 1.74 -0.56 -2.57
CA ILE A 8 1.32 -1.76 -1.84
C ILE A 8 0.34 -2.50 -2.75
N GLY A 9 0.74 -3.69 -3.21
CA GLY A 9 -0.03 -4.50 -4.15
C GLY A 9 -0.51 -5.81 -3.55
N VAL A 10 -1.56 -6.37 -4.15
CA VAL A 10 -2.07 -7.71 -3.83
C VAL A 10 -1.69 -8.66 -5.00
N PRO A 11 -1.03 -9.79 -4.73
CA PRO A 11 -0.69 -10.76 -5.78
C PRO A 11 -1.94 -11.23 -6.52
N THR A 12 -1.93 -11.06 -7.84
CA THR A 12 -3.06 -11.41 -8.70
C THR A 12 -2.56 -12.23 -9.88
N ARG A 13 -3.17 -13.38 -10.14
CA ARG A 13 -2.88 -14.20 -11.32
C ARG A 13 -3.74 -13.74 -12.50
N HIS A 14 -3.18 -13.85 -13.71
CA HIS A 14 -3.85 -13.51 -14.97
C HIS A 14 -4.27 -12.03 -15.08
N ILE A 15 -3.40 -11.13 -14.60
CA ILE A 15 -3.58 -9.70 -14.87
C ILE A 15 -3.65 -9.44 -16.38
N HIS A 16 -4.50 -8.49 -16.80
CA HIS A 16 -4.77 -8.16 -18.21
C HIS A 16 -5.36 -9.30 -19.05
N SER A 17 -6.21 -10.14 -18.45
CA SER A 17 -7.02 -11.17 -19.15
C SER A 17 -8.50 -11.00 -18.83
N HIS A 18 -9.40 -11.76 -19.47
CA HIS A 18 -10.85 -11.70 -19.21
C HIS A 18 -11.23 -12.04 -17.76
N VAL A 19 -10.43 -12.87 -17.08
CA VAL A 19 -10.66 -13.29 -15.69
C VAL A 19 -9.33 -13.25 -14.95
N GLY A 20 -9.32 -12.62 -13.77
CA GLY A 20 -8.21 -12.62 -12.82
C GLY A 20 -8.54 -13.43 -11.57
N LEU A 21 -7.51 -13.89 -10.86
CA LEU A 21 -7.66 -14.63 -9.61
C LEU A 21 -6.84 -13.97 -8.51
N VAL A 22 -7.45 -13.78 -7.34
CA VAL A 22 -6.84 -13.15 -6.17
C VAL A 22 -7.13 -13.99 -4.92
N ASN A 23 -6.22 -13.99 -3.95
CA ASN A 23 -6.47 -14.53 -2.63
C ASN A 23 -7.11 -13.45 -1.74
N MET A 24 -8.30 -13.72 -1.20
CA MET A 24 -9.00 -12.78 -0.34
C MET A 24 -8.26 -12.47 0.96
N GLU A 25 -7.47 -13.42 1.49
CA GLU A 25 -6.65 -13.17 2.68
C GLU A 25 -5.57 -12.12 2.41
N ASP A 26 -4.96 -12.13 1.22
CA ASP A 26 -3.97 -11.11 0.82
C ASP A 26 -4.62 -9.73 0.70
N VAL A 27 -5.87 -9.66 0.20
CA VAL A 27 -6.65 -8.41 0.15
C VAL A 27 -6.92 -7.88 1.56
N GLU A 28 -7.41 -8.74 2.45
CA GLU A 28 -7.70 -8.35 3.83
C GLU A 28 -6.46 -7.87 4.58
N ASN A 29 -5.33 -8.56 4.40
CA ASN A 29 -4.08 -8.20 5.04
C ASN A 29 -3.49 -6.91 4.46
N ALA A 30 -3.63 -6.65 3.15
CA ALA A 30 -3.27 -5.37 2.56
C ALA A 30 -4.10 -4.21 3.16
N VAL A 31 -5.41 -4.40 3.33
CA VAL A 31 -6.29 -3.42 3.99
C VAL A 31 -5.86 -3.17 5.44
N LYS A 32 -5.63 -4.24 6.22
CA LYS A 32 -5.14 -4.13 7.61
C LYS A 32 -3.82 -3.34 7.67
N LEU A 33 -2.88 -3.64 6.77
CA LEU A 33 -1.60 -2.94 6.70
C LEU A 33 -1.78 -1.45 6.42
N VAL A 34 -2.58 -1.08 5.41
CA VAL A 34 -2.82 0.33 5.06
C VAL A 34 -3.46 1.10 6.22
N ILE A 35 -4.44 0.50 6.90
CA ILE A 35 -5.08 1.10 8.09
C ILE A 35 -4.03 1.38 9.17
N GLU A 36 -3.18 0.40 9.47
CA GLU A 36 -2.15 0.54 10.50
C GLU A 36 -1.04 1.54 10.11
N ILE A 37 -0.74 1.69 8.82
CA ILE A 37 0.16 2.74 8.31
C ILE A 37 -0.46 4.12 8.55
N VAL A 38 -1.70 4.34 8.10
CA VAL A 38 -2.38 5.64 8.22
C VAL A 38 -2.46 6.10 9.68
N LYS A 39 -2.76 5.18 10.61
CA LYS A 39 -2.79 5.49 12.06
C LYS A 39 -1.44 5.98 12.61
N ARG A 40 -0.31 5.57 12.02
CA ARG A 40 1.05 5.88 12.50
C ARG A 40 1.77 6.94 11.69
N LEU A 41 1.29 7.26 10.48
CA LEU A 41 1.92 8.21 9.58
C LEU A 41 1.55 9.66 9.96
N ASN A 42 2.06 10.09 11.11
CA ASN A 42 1.86 11.45 11.63
C ASN A 42 2.79 12.47 10.95
N LYS A 43 2.59 13.75 11.26
CA LYS A 43 3.35 14.86 10.68
C LYS A 43 4.87 14.70 10.84
N GLU A 44 5.33 14.39 12.05
CA GLU A 44 6.76 14.19 12.35
C GLU A 44 7.37 13.07 11.50
N ARG A 45 6.67 11.93 11.36
CA ARG A 45 7.13 10.84 10.49
C ARG A 45 7.18 11.25 9.02
N VAL A 46 6.16 11.95 8.53
CA VAL A 46 6.15 12.40 7.13
C VAL A 46 7.31 13.37 6.88
N GLU A 47 7.54 14.32 7.80
CA GLU A 47 8.66 15.25 7.72
C GLU A 47 10.00 14.52 7.66
N SER A 48 10.18 13.43 8.42
CA SER A 48 11.40 12.61 8.39
C SER A 48 11.70 11.96 7.02
N PHE A 49 10.71 11.81 6.14
CA PHE A 49 10.89 11.30 4.77
C PHE A 49 11.11 12.40 3.73
N THR A 50 10.93 13.67 4.12
CA THR A 50 10.96 14.82 3.21
C THR A 50 12.01 15.88 3.58
N ALA A 51 12.47 15.90 4.82
CA ALA A 51 13.53 16.79 5.28
C ALA A 51 14.86 16.30 4.70
N ILE A 52 15.52 17.19 3.94
CA ILE A 52 16.84 17.00 3.34
C ILE A 52 17.80 17.94 4.05
#